data_AF-A0A8J3MER6-F1
#
_entry.id   AF-A0A8J3MER6-F1
#
_cell.length_a   1.000
_cell.length_b   1.000
_cell.length_c   1.000
_cell.angle_alpha   90.00
_cell.angle_beta   90.00
_cell.angle_gamma   90.00
#
_symmetry.space_group_name_H-M   'P 1'
#
loop_
_entity.id
_entity.type
_entity.pdbx_description
1 polymer ?
#
loop_
_entity_poly.entity_id
_entity_poly.type
_entity_poly.pdbx_seq_one_letter_code
_entity_poly.pdbx_strand_id
1 'polypeptide(L)'
;MFPRRPLFAQIALLAALTAAANCTPVPELEDSVTPDLRAAPYPTLIPLEPALAQNPPEPQKAEALEQQMQARQNRLNARAQRLRTRPVE
;
A
#
# COMPACT_ATOMS: atom_id res chain seq x y z
N MET A 1 10.88 39.16 2.80
CA MET A 1 9.72 38.76 1.97
C MET A 1 10.19 37.76 0.92
N PHE A 2 10.40 36.49 1.28
CA PHE A 2 10.89 35.47 0.34
C PHE A 2 9.73 34.92 -0.50
N PRO A 3 9.85 34.82 -1.83
CA PRO A 3 8.74 34.46 -2.70
C PRO A 3 8.45 32.96 -2.55
N ARG A 4 7.41 32.61 -1.78
CA ARG A 4 6.93 31.23 -1.55
C ARG A 4 6.26 30.57 -2.77
N ARG A 5 6.30 31.22 -3.94
CA ARG A 5 5.51 30.83 -5.13
C ARG A 5 6.04 29.62 -5.95
N PRO A 6 7.35 29.28 -6.01
CA PRO A 6 7.78 28.15 -6.84
C PRO A 6 7.57 26.78 -6.16
N LEU A 7 7.51 26.75 -4.83
CA LEU A 7 7.46 25.53 -4.03
C LEU A 7 6.09 24.83 -4.12
N PHE A 8 5.00 25.59 -4.12
CA PHE A 8 3.65 25.05 -4.30
C PHE A 8 3.44 24.48 -5.71
N ALA A 9 3.97 25.15 -6.73
CA ALA A 9 3.90 24.66 -8.11
C ALA A 9 4.69 23.36 -8.30
N GLN A 10 5.86 23.24 -7.66
CA GLN A 10 6.66 22.01 -7.68
C GLN A 10 5.96 20.84 -6.96
N ILE A 11 5.33 21.09 -5.81
CA ILE A 11 4.56 20.07 -5.08
C ILE A 11 3.36 19.61 -5.91
N ALA A 12 2.64 20.53 -6.55
CA ALA A 12 1.51 20.20 -7.41
C ALA A 12 1.92 19.35 -8.62
N LEU A 13 3.05 19.69 -9.25
CA LEU A 13 3.60 18.93 -10.37
C LEU A 13 4.01 17.51 -9.95
N LEU A 14 4.68 17.36 -8.80
CA LEU A 14 5.05 16.06 -8.24
C LEU A 14 3.82 15.22 -7.91
N ALA A 15 2.80 15.80 -7.29
CA ALA A 15 1.56 15.11 -6.95
C ALA A 15 0.82 14.61 -8.21
N ALA A 16 0.78 15.43 -9.27
CA ALA A 16 0.18 15.04 -10.55
C ALA A 16 0.93 13.87 -11.22
N LEU A 17 2.27 13.88 -11.18
CA LEU A 17 3.10 12.80 -11.73
C LEU A 17 2.90 11.48 -10.96
N THR A 18 2.81 11.52 -9.64
CA THR A 18 2.58 10.31 -8.83
C THR A 18 1.16 9.78 -8.92
N ALA A 19 0.16 10.66 -9.09
CA ALA A 19 -1.23 10.25 -9.28
C ALA A 19 -1.42 9.45 -10.57
N ALA A 20 -0.69 9.80 -11.64
CA ALA A 20 -0.73 9.07 -12.90
C ALA A 20 -0.07 7.68 -12.81
N ALA A 21 0.87 7.46 -11.89
CA ALA A 21 1.65 6.23 -11.80
C ALA A 21 0.99 5.10 -10.99
N ASN A 22 -0.16 5.33 -10.36
CA ASN A 22 -0.73 4.39 -9.38
C ASN A 22 -2.16 3.90 -9.70
N CYS A 23 -2.72 4.30 -10.84
CA CYS A 23 -4.06 3.86 -11.29
C CYS A 23 -4.01 3.06 -12.60
N THR A 24 -2.87 2.45 -12.94
CA THR A 24 -2.77 1.60 -14.12
C THR A 24 -3.02 0.14 -13.75
N PRO A 25 -3.87 -0.59 -14.50
CA PRO A 25 -3.98 -2.04 -14.34
C PRO A 25 -2.61 -2.70 -14.55
N VAL A 26 -2.35 -3.80 -13.84
CA VAL A 26 -1.09 -4.53 -13.95
C VAL A 26 -1.14 -5.37 -15.23
N PRO A 27 -0.40 -5.02 -16.30
CA PRO A 27 -0.60 -5.64 -17.62
C PRO A 27 -0.41 -7.16 -17.59
N GLU A 28 0.62 -7.63 -16.89
CA GLU A 28 0.92 -9.05 -16.70
C GLU A 28 -0.26 -9.84 -16.09
N LEU A 29 -1.07 -9.19 -15.25
CA LEU A 29 -2.23 -9.79 -14.59
C LEU A 29 -3.47 -9.75 -15.48
N GLU A 30 -3.73 -8.63 -16.14
CA GLU A 30 -4.91 -8.50 -17.02
C GLU A 30 -4.83 -9.39 -18.27
N ASP A 31 -3.61 -9.58 -18.78
CA ASP A 31 -3.35 -10.44 -19.94
C ASP A 31 -3.40 -11.93 -19.58
N SER A 32 -3.32 -12.27 -18.29
CA SER A 32 -3.47 -13.65 -17.81
C SER A 32 -4.92 -14.16 -17.92
N VAL A 33 -5.90 -13.25 -18.01
CA VAL A 33 -7.32 -13.61 -18.14
C VAL A 33 -7.68 -13.73 -19.62
N THR A 34 -8.00 -14.94 -20.06
CA THR A 34 -8.44 -15.18 -21.44
C THR A 34 -9.79 -14.53 -21.72
N PRO A 35 -10.10 -14.18 -23.00
CA PRO A 35 -11.39 -13.59 -23.36
C PRO A 35 -12.61 -14.43 -22.93
N ASP A 36 -12.48 -15.75 -22.95
CA ASP A 36 -13.52 -16.69 -22.53
C ASP A 36 -13.81 -16.59 -21.03
N LEU A 37 -12.77 -16.47 -20.21
CA LEU A 37 -12.90 -16.29 -18.76
C LEU A 37 -13.50 -14.93 -18.36
N ARG A 38 -13.34 -13.88 -19.18
CA ARG A 38 -13.96 -12.57 -18.92
C ARG A 38 -15.48 -12.58 -19.04
N ALA A 39 -16.04 -13.45 -19.87
CA ALA A 39 -17.49 -13.57 -20.09
C ALA A 39 -18.11 -14.77 -19.35
N ALA A 40 -17.29 -15.58 -18.67
CA ALA A 40 -17.75 -16.76 -17.97
C ALA A 40 -18.71 -16.39 -16.82
N PRO A 41 -19.75 -17.19 -16.57
CA PRO A 41 -20.60 -17.01 -15.40
C PRO A 41 -19.78 -17.22 -14.12
N TYR A 42 -20.10 -16.46 -13.08
CA TYR A 42 -19.51 -16.68 -11.77
C TYR A 42 -19.82 -18.10 -11.27
N PRO A 43 -18.85 -18.79 -10.63
CA PRO A 43 -19.08 -20.11 -10.07
C PRO A 43 -20.10 -20.06 -8.93
N THR A 44 -20.71 -21.20 -8.64
CA THR A 44 -21.60 -21.36 -7.49
C THR A 44 -20.85 -21.03 -6.20
N LEU A 45 -21.32 -20.02 -5.48
CA LEU A 45 -20.75 -19.62 -4.20
C LEU A 45 -21.02 -20.70 -3.16
N ILE A 46 -19.96 -21.12 -2.47
CA ILE A 46 -20.05 -21.99 -1.29
C ILE A 46 -19.90 -21.14 -0.02
N PRO A 47 -20.44 -21.59 1.13
CA PRO A 47 -20.17 -20.95 2.41
C PRO A 47 -18.67 -20.84 2.68
N LEU A 48 -18.25 -19.77 3.37
CA LEU A 48 -16.84 -19.48 3.58
C LEU A 48 -16.19 -20.48 4.54
N GLU A 49 -16.88 -20.83 5.62
CA GLU A 49 -16.40 -21.76 6.65
C GLU A 49 -15.78 -23.06 6.10
N PRO A 50 -16.41 -23.82 5.18
CA PRO A 50 -15.80 -25.00 4.58
C PRO A 50 -14.72 -24.69 3.52
N ALA A 51 -14.67 -23.47 2.99
CA ALA A 51 -13.71 -23.04 1.98
C ALA A 51 -12.40 -22.48 2.57
N LEU A 52 -12.40 -22.12 3.86
CA LEU A 52 -11.18 -21.69 4.56
C LEU A 52 -10.17 -22.84 4.56
N ALA A 53 -8.99 -22.57 4.02
CA ALA A 53 -7.89 -23.51 4.08
C ALA A 53 -7.60 -23.87 5.55
N GLN A 54 -7.55 -25.16 5.87
CA GLN A 54 -7.25 -25.66 7.21
C GLN A 54 -5.81 -25.40 7.66
N ASN A 55 -5.01 -24.70 6.86
CA ASN A 55 -3.64 -24.34 7.20
C ASN A 55 -3.66 -22.99 7.94
N PRO A 56 -3.55 -22.98 9.27
CA PRO A 56 -3.32 -21.73 9.99
C PRO A 56 -2.04 -21.07 9.45
N PRO A 57 -1.96 -19.74 9.41
CA PRO A 57 -0.72 -19.05 9.11
C PRO A 57 0.38 -19.59 10.03
N GLU A 58 1.56 -19.90 9.48
CA GLU A 58 2.64 -20.43 10.30
C GLU A 58 2.98 -19.43 11.41
N PRO A 59 2.87 -19.82 12.69
CA PRO A 59 2.98 -18.88 13.81
C PRO A 59 4.31 -18.12 13.82
N GLN A 60 5.38 -18.75 13.36
CA GLN A 60 6.70 -18.14 13.21
C GLN A 60 6.72 -16.96 12.22
N LYS A 61 5.92 -17.02 11.14
CA LYS A 61 5.82 -15.94 10.15
C LYS A 61 5.02 -14.76 10.70
N ALA A 62 4.01 -15.02 11.51
CA ALA A 62 3.22 -13.98 12.17
C ALA A 62 4.07 -13.20 13.19
N GLU A 63 4.81 -13.90 14.05
CA GLU A 63 5.67 -13.26 15.06
C GLU A 63 6.78 -12.41 14.41
N ALA A 64 7.45 -12.94 13.38
CA ALA A 64 8.47 -12.18 12.65
C ALA A 64 7.91 -10.91 11.98
N LEU A 65 6.68 -10.99 11.44
CA LEU A 65 6.00 -9.85 10.85
C LEU A 65 5.63 -8.79 11.90
N GLU A 66 5.10 -9.22 13.05
CA GLU A 66 4.79 -8.33 14.17
C GLU A 66 6.03 -7.58 14.67
N GLN A 67 7.13 -8.30 14.87
CA GLN A 67 8.41 -7.70 15.26
C GLN A 67 8.89 -6.66 14.23
N GLN A 68 8.74 -6.96 12.92
CA GLN A 68 9.10 -6.03 11.86
C GLN A 68 8.24 -4.76 11.89
N MET A 69 6.93 -4.90 12.11
CA MET A 69 6.00 -3.76 12.19
C MET A 69 6.27 -2.90 13.41
N GLN A 70 6.53 -3.51 14.58
CA GLN A 70 6.89 -2.79 15.79
C GLN A 70 8.20 -2.00 15.61
N ALA A 71 9.21 -2.61 15.00
CA ALA A 71 10.49 -1.94 14.71
C ALA A 71 10.31 -0.75 13.74
N ARG A 72 9.41 -0.87 12.74
CA ARG A 72 9.06 0.24 11.85
C ARG A 72 8.36 1.36 12.60
N GLN A 73 7.34 1.03 13.41
CA GLN A 73 6.59 2.00 14.21
C GLN A 73 7.50 2.79 15.14
N ASN A 74 8.40 2.10 15.88
CA ASN A 74 9.34 2.74 16.79
C ASN A 74 10.26 3.75 16.07
N ARG A 75 10.78 3.39 14.88
CA ARG A 75 11.61 4.29 14.07
C ARG A 75 10.84 5.52 13.59
N LEU A 76 9.59 5.36 13.19
CA LEU A 76 8.73 6.48 12.78
C LEU A 76 8.41 7.41 13.97
N ASN A 77 8.09 6.84 15.13
CA ASN A 77 7.85 7.61 16.36
C ASN A 77 9.08 8.42 16.78
N ALA A 78 10.27 7.82 16.76
CA ALA A 78 11.52 8.52 17.06
C ALA A 78 11.83 9.64 16.05
N ARG A 79 11.48 9.45 14.76
CA ARG A 79 11.57 10.53 13.76
C ARG A 79 10.58 11.65 14.05
N ALA A 80 9.33 11.32 14.35
CA ALA A 80 8.30 12.30 14.67
C ALA A 80 8.65 13.12 15.91
N GLN A 81 9.17 12.50 16.97
CA GLN A 81 9.63 13.19 18.17
C GLN A 81 10.73 14.21 17.84
N ARG A 82 11.76 13.80 17.08
CA ARG A 82 12.83 14.72 16.64
C ARG A 82 12.32 15.90 15.82
N LEU A 83 11.31 15.69 14.98
CA LEU A 83 10.68 16.77 14.21
C LEU A 83 9.88 17.73 15.10
N ARG A 84 9.15 17.20 16.10
CA ARG A 84 8.36 18.02 17.04
C ARG A 84 9.23 18.90 17.93
N THR A 85 10.40 18.41 18.33
CA THR A 85 11.34 19.15 19.19
C THR A 85 12.28 20.06 18.40
N ARG A 86 12.18 20.08 17.06
CA ARG A 86 13.00 20.96 16.24
C ARG A 86 12.44 22.38 16.31
N PRO A 87 13.24 23.39 16.71
CA PRO A 87 12.81 24.77 16.62
C PRO A 87 12.53 25.14 15.16
N VAL A 88 11.39 25.77 14.92
CA VAL A 88 11.00 26.32 13.62
C VAL A 88 11.46 27.76 13.60
N GLU A 89 12.62 28.03 13.00
CA GLU A 89 13.06 29.39 12.61
C GLU A 89 12.43 29.82 11.29
#